data_AF-A0A920VL01-F1
#
_entry.id   AF-A0A920VL01-F1
#
_cell.length_a   1.000
_cell.length_b   1.000
_cell.length_c   1.000
_cell.angle_alpha   90.00
_cell.angle_beta   90.00
_cell.angle_gamma   90.00
#
_symmetry.space_group_name_H-M   'P 1'
#
loop_
_entity.id
_entity.type
_entity.pdbx_description
1 polymer ?
#
loop_
_entity_poly.entity_id
_entity_poly.type
_entity_poly.pdbx_seq_one_letter_code
_entity_poly.pdbx_strand_id
1 'polypeptide(L)'
;MKTPEPPSQPEFTLISDEYLDLDVGRRSLPVLHDFDSDGDLDLIVGSESEGIRLLLNEGTRNVPEFTDSGLLPLEHFGFAAPAFGDIDADGDDDILLGGSGGGLWFYENQRR
;
A
#
# COMPACT_ATOMS: atom_id res chain seq x y z
N MET A 1 46.93 1.84 6.37
CA MET A 1 45.61 1.79 5.73
C MET A 1 44.67 1.11 6.70
N LYS A 2 43.62 1.80 7.17
CA LYS A 2 42.58 1.20 8.02
C LYS A 2 41.63 0.45 7.08
N THR A 3 41.46 -0.85 7.28
CA THR A 3 40.44 -1.62 6.53
C THR A 3 39.05 -1.06 6.87
N PRO A 4 38.16 -0.89 5.87
CA PRO A 4 36.79 -0.46 6.14
C PRO A 4 36.08 -1.52 6.99
N GLU A 5 35.28 -1.07 7.96
CA GLU A 5 34.41 -1.97 8.73
C GLU A 5 33.32 -2.54 7.81
N PRO A 6 32.96 -3.83 7.97
CA PRO A 6 31.85 -4.41 7.23
C PRO A 6 30.55 -3.66 7.55
N PRO A 7 29.61 -3.57 6.59
CA PRO A 7 28.31 -2.97 6.87
C PRO A 7 27.64 -3.69 8.04
N SER A 8 27.05 -2.92 8.97
CA SER A 8 26.25 -3.47 10.06
C SER A 8 25.12 -4.33 9.49
N GLN A 9 24.86 -5.48 10.12
CA GLN A 9 23.72 -6.32 9.76
C GLN A 9 22.41 -5.55 10.00
N PRO A 10 21.37 -5.74 9.18
CA PRO A 10 20.08 -5.15 9.45
C PRO A 10 19.51 -5.73 10.75
N GLU A 11 19.07 -4.85 11.65
CA GLU A 11 18.45 -5.23 12.92
C GLU A 11 16.93 -4.99 12.82
N PHE A 12 16.15 -6.04 13.08
CA PHE A 12 14.69 -5.99 13.07
C PHE A 12 14.16 -6.47 14.43
N THR A 13 13.22 -5.72 15.00
CA THR A 13 12.50 -6.10 16.23
C THR A 13 11.02 -6.12 15.92
N LEU A 14 10.33 -7.20 16.31
CA LEU A 14 8.88 -7.25 16.25
C LEU A 14 8.31 -6.28 17.29
N ILE A 15 7.63 -5.23 16.83
CA ILE A 15 6.97 -4.25 17.71
C ILE A 15 5.52 -4.64 17.99
N SER A 16 4.84 -5.22 17.00
CA SER A 16 3.46 -5.68 17.09
C SER A 16 3.24 -6.84 16.12
N ASP A 17 2.47 -7.84 16.55
CA ASP A 17 1.95 -8.96 15.75
C ASP A 17 0.51 -8.72 15.27
N GLU A 18 -0.14 -7.65 15.73
CA GLU A 18 -1.49 -7.20 15.38
C GLU A 18 -1.51 -5.68 15.18
N TYR A 19 -0.74 -5.20 14.20
CA TYR A 19 -0.62 -3.75 13.97
C TYR A 19 -1.98 -3.14 13.62
N LEU A 20 -2.38 -2.09 14.36
CA LEU A 20 -3.68 -1.41 14.27
C LEU A 20 -4.91 -2.28 14.61
N ASP A 21 -4.72 -3.49 15.17
CA ASP A 21 -5.79 -4.48 15.33
C ASP A 21 -6.57 -4.72 14.02
N LEU A 22 -5.89 -4.62 12.87
CA LEU A 22 -6.49 -4.61 11.54
C LEU A 22 -6.68 -6.03 10.99
N ASP A 23 -7.93 -6.41 10.72
CA ASP A 23 -8.27 -7.62 9.95
C ASP A 23 -8.71 -7.24 8.54
N VAL A 24 -7.95 -7.70 7.55
CA VAL A 24 -8.25 -7.58 6.09
C VAL A 24 -8.52 -8.94 5.46
N GLY A 25 -8.72 -9.98 6.27
CA GLY A 25 -8.85 -11.35 5.83
C GLY A 25 -7.52 -11.99 5.42
N ARG A 26 -7.60 -12.91 4.45
CA ARG A 26 -6.46 -13.79 4.10
C ARG A 26 -5.55 -13.14 3.06
N ARG A 27 -4.25 -13.45 3.19
CA ARG A 27 -3.18 -12.99 2.29
C ARG A 27 -3.15 -11.47 2.14
N SER A 28 -2.89 -10.79 3.25
CA SER A 28 -2.63 -9.35 3.25
C SER A 28 -1.40 -9.00 2.40
N LEU A 29 -1.54 -7.95 1.59
CA LEU A 29 -0.50 -7.40 0.73
C LEU A 29 -0.41 -5.89 1.03
N PRO A 30 0.35 -5.49 2.07
CA PRO A 30 0.51 -4.08 2.42
C PRO A 30 1.41 -3.34 1.42
N VAL A 31 1.03 -2.11 1.10
CA VAL A 31 1.75 -1.14 0.28
C VAL A 31 1.70 0.21 0.99
N LEU A 32 2.81 0.94 1.00
CA LEU A 32 2.85 2.34 1.42
C LEU A 32 2.94 3.23 0.18
N HIS A 33 2.03 4.20 0.07
CA HIS A 33 1.93 5.10 -1.07
C HIS A 33 1.23 6.40 -0.66
N ASP A 34 1.60 7.53 -1.27
CA ASP A 34 1.00 8.86 -1.01
C ASP A 34 -0.29 8.98 -1.84
N PHE A 35 -1.37 8.36 -1.38
CA PHE A 35 -2.56 8.12 -2.20
C PHE A 35 -3.43 9.38 -2.33
N ASP A 36 -3.41 10.27 -1.35
CA ASP A 36 -4.15 11.54 -1.39
C ASP A 36 -3.28 12.77 -1.75
N SER A 37 -1.98 12.55 -2.03
CA SER A 37 -1.03 13.56 -2.48
C SER A 37 -0.75 14.66 -1.46
N ASP A 38 -0.83 14.34 -0.16
CA ASP A 38 -0.56 15.29 0.92
C ASP A 38 0.93 15.31 1.36
N GLY A 39 1.73 14.39 0.81
CA GLY A 39 3.17 14.30 1.04
C GLY A 39 3.56 13.34 2.16
N ASP A 40 2.62 12.59 2.72
CA ASP A 40 2.90 11.47 3.60
C ASP A 40 2.49 10.11 3.00
N LEU A 41 2.68 9.02 3.74
CA LEU A 41 2.46 7.68 3.19
C LEU A 41 1.23 7.07 3.85
N ASP A 42 0.25 6.74 3.04
CA ASP A 42 -0.93 5.96 3.39
C ASP A 42 -0.62 4.47 3.39
N LEU A 43 -1.43 3.71 4.13
CA LEU A 43 -1.37 2.26 4.15
C LEU A 43 -2.50 1.68 3.28
N ILE A 44 -2.11 1.03 2.19
CA ILE A 44 -3.01 0.30 1.31
C ILE A 44 -2.79 -1.19 1.55
N VAL A 45 -3.86 -1.95 1.75
CA VAL A 45 -3.77 -3.39 1.97
C VAL A 45 -4.66 -4.14 0.99
N GLY A 46 -4.03 -4.82 0.05
CA GLY A 46 -4.69 -5.83 -0.78
C GLY A 46 -4.95 -7.12 -0.02
N SER A 47 -5.98 -7.87 -0.41
CA SER A 47 -6.37 -9.13 0.23
C SER A 47 -6.86 -10.17 -0.79
N GLU A 48 -6.96 -11.43 -0.35
CA GLU A 48 -7.53 -12.52 -1.16
C GLU A 48 -9.02 -12.32 -1.48
N SER A 49 -9.78 -11.72 -0.55
CA SER A 49 -11.25 -11.75 -0.58
C SER A 49 -11.95 -10.41 -0.39
N GLU A 50 -11.34 -9.44 0.29
CA GLU A 50 -11.99 -8.14 0.56
C GLU A 50 -11.67 -7.10 -0.52
N GLY A 51 -10.61 -7.31 -1.31
CA GLY A 51 -10.10 -6.31 -2.24
C GLY A 51 -9.01 -5.46 -1.60
N ILE A 52 -9.06 -4.16 -1.87
CA ILE A 52 -8.08 -3.19 -1.41
C ILE A 52 -8.70 -2.31 -0.33
N ARG A 53 -8.19 -2.42 0.89
CA ARG A 53 -8.52 -1.51 2.00
C ARG A 53 -7.53 -0.36 2.03
N LEU A 54 -8.04 0.85 2.18
CA LEU A 54 -7.25 2.08 2.30
C LEU A 54 -7.31 2.56 3.75
N LEU A 55 -6.15 2.85 4.31
CA LEU A 55 -6.01 3.56 5.57
C LEU A 55 -5.22 4.84 5.29
N LEU A 56 -5.89 5.98 5.35
CA LEU A 56 -5.24 7.28 5.18
C LEU A 56 -4.41 7.60 6.41
N ASN A 57 -3.24 8.18 6.21
CA ASN A 57 -2.45 8.71 7.30
C ASN A 57 -2.87 10.16 7.58
N GLU A 58 -3.67 10.39 8.63
CA GLU A 58 -4.13 11.72 9.03
C GLU A 58 -3.10 12.47 9.92
N GLY A 59 -1.93 11.85 10.12
CA GLY A 59 -0.87 12.35 10.98
C GLY A 59 0.17 13.16 10.19
N THR A 60 1.42 12.68 10.22
CA THR A 60 2.50 13.23 9.41
C THR A 60 3.42 12.10 8.95
N ARG A 61 4.23 12.37 7.93
CA ARG A 61 5.30 11.46 7.46
C ARG A 61 6.19 10.86 8.56
N ASN A 62 6.41 11.56 9.69
CA ASN A 62 7.26 11.09 10.78
C ASN A 62 6.49 10.49 11.97
N VAL A 63 5.18 10.77 12.04
CA VAL A 63 4.30 10.32 13.12
C VAL A 63 2.98 9.92 12.45
N PRO A 64 2.91 8.73 11.84
CA PRO A 64 1.73 8.33 11.09
C PRO A 64 0.57 8.00 12.03
N GLU A 65 -0.63 8.44 11.66
CA GLU A 65 -1.90 8.17 12.34
C GLU A 65 -2.88 7.61 11.31
N PHE A 66 -2.89 6.28 11.17
CA PHE A 66 -3.70 5.60 10.15
C PHE A 66 -5.18 5.49 10.56
N THR A 67 -6.07 6.00 9.70
CA THR A 67 -7.52 5.92 9.82
C THR A 67 -8.10 5.08 8.68
N ASP A 68 -8.85 4.02 9.01
CA ASP A 68 -9.51 3.16 8.02
C ASP A 68 -10.55 3.95 7.21
N SER A 69 -10.24 4.13 5.92
CA SER A 69 -11.07 4.83 4.94
C SER A 69 -11.93 3.88 4.11
N GLY A 70 -11.88 2.57 4.42
CA GLY A 70 -12.71 1.54 3.82
C GLY A 70 -12.09 0.88 2.59
N LEU A 71 -12.93 0.16 1.85
CA LEU A 71 -12.53 -0.52 0.62
C LEU A 71 -12.58 0.42 -0.57
N LEU A 72 -11.57 0.38 -1.42
CA LEU A 72 -11.63 1.03 -2.73
C LEU A 72 -12.73 0.38 -3.58
N PRO A 73 -13.55 1.17 -4.30
CA PRO A 73 -14.67 0.67 -5.08
C PRO A 73 -14.23 0.10 -6.44
N LEU A 74 -13.24 -0.80 -6.43
CA LEU A 74 -12.75 -1.49 -7.62
C LEU A 74 -13.58 -2.77 -7.86
N GLU A 75 -13.27 -3.52 -8.91
CA GLU A 75 -13.84 -4.87 -9.12
C GLU A 75 -12.68 -5.89 -9.13
N HIS A 76 -12.98 -7.20 -9.23
CA HIS A 76 -11.96 -8.25 -9.43
C HIS A 76 -10.90 -8.40 -8.31
N PHE A 77 -11.34 -8.77 -7.12
CA PHE A 77 -10.50 -8.76 -5.90
C PHE A 77 -9.75 -10.04 -5.54
N GLY A 78 -9.83 -11.09 -6.37
CA GLY A 78 -9.20 -12.37 -6.03
C GLY A 78 -7.68 -12.23 -5.97
N PHE A 79 -7.12 -12.19 -4.76
CA PHE A 79 -5.69 -11.90 -4.52
C PHE A 79 -5.25 -10.51 -5.00
N ALA A 80 -6.00 -9.48 -4.60
CA ALA A 80 -5.73 -8.10 -4.99
C ALA A 80 -4.29 -7.69 -4.61
N ALA A 81 -3.46 -7.45 -5.63
CA ALA A 81 -2.07 -7.03 -5.50
C ALA A 81 -1.87 -5.70 -6.26
N PRO A 82 -2.11 -4.55 -5.62
CA PRO A 82 -1.99 -3.26 -6.29
C PRO A 82 -0.54 -2.82 -6.48
N ALA A 83 -0.31 -2.07 -7.56
CA ALA A 83 0.81 -1.18 -7.76
C ALA A 83 0.28 0.17 -8.25
N PHE A 84 0.95 1.25 -7.85
CA PHE A 84 0.51 2.61 -8.11
C PHE A 84 1.53 3.37 -8.96
N GLY A 85 1.05 4.30 -9.78
CA GLY A 85 1.87 5.25 -10.54
C GLY A 85 1.09 5.91 -11.66
N ASP A 86 1.44 7.16 -11.98
CA ASP A 86 0.95 7.93 -13.13
C ASP A 86 1.37 7.26 -14.46
N ILE A 87 0.44 6.50 -15.08
CA ILE A 87 0.72 5.70 -16.29
C ILE A 87 0.37 6.49 -17.55
N ASP A 88 -0.64 7.36 -17.50
CA ASP A 88 -1.10 8.13 -18.63
C ASP A 88 -0.52 9.56 -18.70
N ALA A 89 0.28 9.95 -17.71
CA ALA A 89 0.98 11.23 -17.57
C ALA A 89 0.05 12.43 -17.34
N ASP A 90 -1.09 12.23 -16.66
CA ASP A 90 -2.04 13.30 -16.34
C ASP A 90 -1.83 13.95 -14.97
N GLY A 91 -0.96 13.36 -14.15
CA GLY A 91 -0.54 13.89 -12.85
C GLY A 91 -1.29 13.34 -11.66
N ASP A 92 -2.15 12.33 -11.83
CA ASP A 92 -2.66 11.50 -10.73
C ASP A 92 -2.14 10.05 -10.82
N ASP A 93 -2.05 9.35 -9.68
CA ASP A 93 -1.53 7.99 -9.68
C ASP A 93 -2.63 6.97 -10.02
N ASP A 94 -2.38 6.17 -11.06
CA ASP A 94 -3.23 5.07 -11.51
C ASP A 94 -2.97 3.78 -10.72
N ILE A 95 -3.83 2.77 -10.91
CA ILE A 95 -3.66 1.44 -10.32
C ILE A 95 -3.45 0.36 -11.39
N LEU A 96 -2.34 -0.37 -11.30
CA LEU A 96 -2.19 -1.70 -11.89
C LEU A 96 -2.49 -2.76 -10.84
N LEU A 97 -3.55 -3.53 -11.05
CA LEU A 97 -4.00 -4.57 -10.14
C LEU A 97 -3.66 -5.96 -10.67
N GLY A 98 -2.90 -6.71 -9.88
CA GLY A 98 -2.75 -8.16 -10.05
C GLY A 98 -3.80 -8.96 -9.28
N GLY A 99 -4.01 -10.22 -9.68
CA GLY A 99 -4.88 -11.18 -8.99
C GLY A 99 -4.84 -12.58 -9.58
N SER A 100 -5.80 -13.43 -9.23
CA SER A 100 -5.85 -14.86 -9.65
C SER A 100 -6.06 -15.10 -11.14
N GLY A 101 -6.49 -14.09 -11.90
CA GLY A 101 -6.81 -14.21 -13.31
C GLY A 101 -5.60 -14.38 -14.24
N GLY A 102 -4.37 -14.20 -13.73
CA GLY A 102 -3.12 -14.32 -14.50
C GLY A 102 -2.81 -13.14 -15.42
N GLY A 103 -3.68 -12.13 -15.48
CA GLY A 103 -3.45 -10.85 -16.14
C GLY A 103 -3.36 -9.69 -15.14
N LEU A 104 -3.23 -8.48 -15.70
CA LEU A 104 -3.33 -7.23 -14.95
C LEU A 104 -4.63 -6.53 -15.32
N TRP A 105 -5.27 -5.91 -14.33
CA TRP A 105 -6.29 -4.89 -14.55
C TRP A 105 -5.66 -3.51 -14.39
N PHE A 106 -6.07 -2.58 -15.24
CA PHE A 106 -5.66 -1.18 -15.17
C PHE A 106 -6.87 -0.35 -14.77
N TYR A 107 -6.72 0.49 -13.75
CA TYR A 107 -7.69 1.47 -13.32
C TYR A 107 -7.08 2.86 -13.45
N GLU A 108 -7.59 3.61 -14.42
CA GLU A 108 -7.31 5.04 -14.59
C GLU A 108 -7.94 5.80 -13.42
N ASN A 109 -7.14 6.61 -12.73
CA ASN A 109 -7.68 7.58 -11.80
C ASN A 109 -8.11 8.83 -12.60
N GLN A 110 -9.22 9.44 -12.18
CA GLN A 110 -9.88 10.52 -12.95
C GLN A 110 -9.99 11.79 -12.10
N ARG A 111 -9.14 11.92 -11.08
CA ARG A 111 -9.12 13.09 -10.22
C ARG A 111 -8.48 14.23 -11.01
N ARG A 112 -9.10 15.40 -10.92
CA ARG A 112 -8.59 16.64 -11.51
C ARG A 112 -8.28 17.66 -10.45
#